data_AF-A0A7V2CME4-F1
#
_entry.id   AF-A0A7V2CME4-F1
#
_cell.length_a   1.000
_cell.length_b   1.000
_cell.length_c   1.000
_cell.angle_alpha   90.00
_cell.angle_beta   90.00
_cell.angle_gamma   90.00
#
_symmetry.space_group_name_H-M   'P 1'
#
loop_
_entity.id
_entity.type
_entity.pdbx_description
1 polymer ?
#
loop_
_entity_poly.entity_id
_entity_poly.type
_entity_poly.pdbx_seq_one_letter_code
_entity_poly.pdbx_strand_id
1 'polypeptide(L)'
;MAMRSLWVGLFVLTLGLSGCAGAGQTEGVEADVAQKAGQAAGEKTAPPPGPQTAQVAESGKENAEADQTEKVLKRAKLARELEIARQKVRKAELALQNQRADDQAAIDKARVERELAEIKLKKFESQDAPHKLAETRLSLKNAQDNLKEQEEELEQLEMMYKEEDLADKTREIVLERGRRRLERARMSLANQQNALQILEQHTQPFELAELRSQVTQKDQALDGARRSAEAKLLEKQIDLWSAQAEVTRMEEELAELDKEPKK
;
A
#
# COMPACT_ATOMS: atom_id res chain seq x y z
N MET A 1 36.98 -24.50 29.86
CA MET A 1 38.08 -24.60 28.87
C MET A 1 37.47 -24.93 27.51
N ALA A 2 38.11 -24.50 26.40
CA ALA A 2 37.60 -24.57 25.00
C ALA A 2 36.26 -23.82 24.80
N MET A 3 36.19 -22.56 24.34
CA MET A 3 37.04 -21.79 23.41
C MET A 3 37.00 -22.33 21.97
N ARG A 4 36.25 -21.65 21.09
CA ARG A 4 36.46 -21.67 19.64
C ARG A 4 35.88 -20.41 18.99
N SER A 5 36.78 -19.49 18.63
CA SER A 5 36.48 -18.22 18.00
C SER A 5 36.95 -18.25 16.53
N LEU A 6 36.03 -18.14 15.58
CA LEU A 6 36.24 -17.99 14.13
C LEU A 6 34.91 -17.47 13.54
N TRP A 7 34.85 -16.56 12.55
CA TRP A 7 35.93 -15.88 11.83
C TRP A 7 35.44 -14.54 11.23
N VAL A 8 36.39 -13.74 10.72
CA VAL A 8 36.16 -12.45 10.06
C VAL A 8 35.40 -12.61 8.74
N GLY A 9 34.50 -11.67 8.43
CA GLY A 9 33.73 -11.61 7.18
C GLY A 9 33.50 -10.18 6.70
N LEU A 10 34.57 -9.45 6.40
CA LEU A 10 34.54 -8.07 5.89
C LEU A 10 34.09 -8.07 4.42
N PHE A 11 32.84 -7.68 4.13
CA PHE A 11 32.33 -7.54 2.76
C PHE A 11 32.26 -6.06 2.36
N VAL A 12 33.34 -5.57 1.74
CA VAL A 12 33.35 -4.26 1.06
C VAL A 12 32.85 -4.46 -0.36
N LEU A 13 31.63 -3.97 -0.65
CA LEU A 13 31.09 -3.97 -2.01
C LEU A 13 31.15 -2.56 -2.61
N THR A 14 32.23 -2.27 -3.34
CA THR A 14 32.37 -1.05 -4.14
C THR A 14 32.12 -1.34 -5.62
N LEU A 15 30.95 -0.96 -6.11
CA LEU A 15 30.52 -0.84 -7.52
C LEU A 15 29.30 0.10 -7.51
N GLY A 16 29.07 1.00 -8.46
CA GLY A 16 29.83 1.36 -9.66
C GLY A 16 29.22 2.62 -10.30
N LEU A 17 29.87 3.18 -11.32
CA LEU A 17 29.48 4.45 -11.94
C LEU A 17 28.17 4.40 -12.75
N SER A 18 27.68 5.62 -13.03
CA SER A 18 27.06 6.05 -14.30
C SER A 18 25.52 5.99 -14.39
N GLY A 19 24.94 7.12 -14.78
CA GLY A 19 23.48 7.30 -14.88
C GLY A 19 23.07 8.72 -15.25
N CYS A 20 23.58 9.26 -16.36
CA CYS A 20 23.04 10.51 -16.92
C CYS A 20 21.60 10.29 -17.41
N ALA A 21 20.63 10.99 -16.82
CA ALA A 21 19.26 11.06 -17.30
C ALA A 21 18.97 12.47 -17.83
N GLY A 22 18.85 12.61 -19.15
CA GLY A 22 18.59 13.88 -19.81
C GLY A 22 17.12 14.30 -19.71
N ALA A 23 16.88 15.60 -19.52
CA ALA A 23 15.55 16.18 -19.64
C ALA A 23 15.17 16.32 -21.13
N GLY A 24 14.40 15.37 -21.65
CA GLY A 24 13.77 15.46 -22.96
C GLY A 24 12.48 16.28 -22.90
N GLN A 25 12.50 17.51 -23.38
CA GLN A 25 11.28 18.30 -23.64
C GLN A 25 10.72 17.91 -25.01
N THR A 26 9.53 17.31 -25.06
CA THR A 26 8.76 17.10 -26.30
C THR A 26 7.26 17.24 -26.06
N GLU A 27 6.79 18.49 -26.05
CA GLU A 27 5.44 18.87 -26.44
C GLU A 27 5.61 19.87 -27.59
N GLY A 28 4.85 19.86 -28.68
CA GLY A 28 3.62 19.13 -28.97
C GLY A 28 2.88 19.96 -30.00
N VAL A 29 3.24 19.80 -31.28
CA VAL A 29 2.85 20.75 -32.35
C VAL A 29 1.34 20.68 -32.63
N GLU A 30 0.65 21.81 -32.47
CA GLU A 30 -0.71 21.99 -32.98
C GLU A 30 -0.70 22.02 -34.51
N ALA A 31 -1.45 21.08 -35.12
CA ALA A 31 -1.85 21.16 -36.51
C ALA A 31 -3.09 20.27 -36.72
N ASP A 32 -4.29 20.87 -36.67
CA ASP A 32 -5.50 20.21 -37.15
C ASP A 32 -6.12 21.03 -38.30
N VAL A 33 -6.28 20.36 -39.45
CA VAL A 33 -6.64 20.97 -40.74
C VAL A 33 -8.00 20.44 -41.14
N ALA A 34 -9.05 21.18 -40.77
CA ALA A 34 -10.42 20.85 -41.14
C ALA A 34 -10.72 21.28 -42.58
N GLN A 35 -10.87 20.33 -43.52
CA GLN A 35 -11.32 20.64 -44.89
C GLN A 35 -12.36 19.68 -45.48
N LYS A 36 -13.61 20.18 -45.50
CA LYS A 36 -14.67 20.04 -46.52
C LYS A 36 -15.42 18.71 -46.82
N ALA A 37 -16.71 18.96 -47.05
CA ALA A 37 -17.67 18.33 -47.96
C ALA A 37 -18.38 17.03 -47.51
N GLY A 38 -19.69 16.88 -47.70
CA GLY A 38 -20.69 17.87 -48.16
C GLY A 38 -22.00 17.24 -48.67
N GLN A 39 -23.04 18.08 -48.86
CA GLN A 39 -24.29 17.81 -49.60
C GLN A 39 -25.24 16.73 -49.02
N ALA A 40 -26.55 16.76 -49.25
CA ALA A 40 -27.48 17.87 -49.52
C ALA A 40 -28.91 17.36 -49.23
N ALA A 41 -29.80 18.23 -48.70
CA ALA A 41 -31.22 17.90 -48.53
C ALA A 41 -32.03 18.28 -49.78
N GLY A 42 -33.02 17.45 -50.13
CA GLY A 42 -33.94 17.71 -51.24
C GLY A 42 -35.32 17.11 -50.97
N GLU A 43 -36.34 17.95 -50.93
CA GLU A 43 -37.73 17.57 -50.63
C GLU A 43 -38.62 17.49 -51.89
N LYS A 44 -39.79 16.88 -51.74
CA LYS A 44 -40.69 16.31 -52.76
C LYS A 44 -41.49 17.35 -53.56
N THR A 45 -41.97 16.94 -54.75
CA THR A 45 -43.36 17.17 -55.26
C THR A 45 -43.63 16.27 -56.49
N ALA A 46 -44.91 16.10 -56.90
CA ALA A 46 -45.39 15.11 -57.89
C ALA A 46 -46.65 15.64 -58.64
N PRO A 47 -47.48 14.83 -59.36
CA PRO A 47 -47.30 13.87 -60.49
C PRO A 47 -47.94 14.49 -61.79
N PRO A 48 -48.78 13.87 -62.69
CA PRO A 48 -49.00 12.50 -63.22
C PRO A 48 -48.88 12.50 -64.81
N PRO A 49 -49.64 11.78 -65.69
CA PRO A 49 -50.44 10.53 -65.60
C PRO A 49 -50.24 9.43 -66.70
N GLY A 50 -50.40 8.15 -66.31
CA GLY A 50 -50.99 7.02 -67.11
C GLY A 50 -50.22 6.40 -68.31
N PRO A 51 -50.66 5.24 -68.87
CA PRO A 51 -51.77 4.36 -68.48
C PRO A 51 -51.44 2.85 -68.27
N GLN A 52 -52.31 2.19 -67.48
CA GLN A 52 -52.76 0.79 -67.48
C GLN A 52 -51.93 -0.35 -68.14
N THR A 53 -51.69 -1.41 -67.36
CA THR A 53 -52.04 -2.80 -67.75
C THR A 53 -52.45 -3.61 -66.53
N ALA A 54 -53.43 -4.50 -66.70
CA ALA A 54 -53.93 -5.37 -65.63
C ALA A 54 -53.20 -6.71 -65.63
N GLN A 55 -52.87 -7.23 -64.45
CA GLN A 55 -52.79 -8.67 -64.20
C GLN A 55 -53.20 -8.97 -62.75
N VAL A 56 -53.92 -10.07 -62.59
CA VAL A 56 -54.69 -10.40 -61.38
C VAL A 56 -54.17 -11.73 -60.81
N ALA A 57 -54.04 -11.75 -59.48
CA ALA A 57 -53.94 -12.94 -58.62
C ALA A 57 -52.74 -13.90 -58.80
N GLU A 58 -51.64 -13.63 -58.08
CA GLU A 58 -50.83 -14.70 -57.46
C GLU A 58 -50.11 -14.31 -56.14
N SER A 59 -50.41 -13.14 -55.56
CA SER A 59 -49.65 -12.50 -54.47
C SER A 59 -49.85 -13.06 -53.03
N GLY A 60 -50.43 -14.26 -52.91
CA GLY A 60 -50.77 -14.87 -51.61
C GLY A 60 -49.70 -15.75 -50.98
N LYS A 61 -48.73 -16.25 -51.76
CA LYS A 61 -47.69 -17.19 -51.26
C LYS A 61 -46.31 -16.57 -51.09
N GLU A 62 -45.85 -15.74 -52.03
CA GLU A 62 -44.52 -15.10 -51.93
C GLU A 62 -44.37 -14.23 -50.68
N ASN A 63 -45.42 -13.50 -50.27
CA ASN A 63 -45.40 -12.71 -49.04
C ASN A 63 -45.25 -13.57 -47.77
N ALA A 64 -45.79 -14.79 -47.75
CA ALA A 64 -45.69 -15.70 -46.62
C ALA A 64 -44.31 -16.39 -46.51
N GLU A 65 -43.61 -16.57 -47.63
CA GLU A 65 -42.24 -17.08 -47.67
C GLU A 65 -41.21 -15.99 -47.35
N ALA A 66 -41.44 -14.76 -47.81
CA ALA A 66 -40.64 -13.59 -47.42
C ALA A 66 -40.71 -13.30 -45.91
N ASP A 67 -41.91 -13.30 -45.31
CA ASP A 67 -42.08 -13.10 -43.86
C ASP A 67 -41.41 -14.24 -43.05
N GLN A 68 -41.55 -15.50 -43.49
CA GLN A 68 -40.89 -16.64 -42.83
C GLN A 68 -39.36 -16.57 -42.92
N THR A 69 -38.79 -16.18 -44.07
CA THR A 69 -37.33 -16.04 -44.21
C THR A 69 -36.78 -14.87 -43.39
N GLU A 70 -37.50 -13.74 -43.30
CA GLU A 70 -37.11 -12.62 -42.43
C GLU A 70 -37.14 -13.02 -40.94
N LYS A 71 -38.16 -13.77 -40.49
CA LYS A 71 -38.25 -14.28 -39.11
C LYS A 71 -37.11 -15.26 -38.77
N VAL A 72 -36.77 -16.17 -39.69
CA VAL A 72 -35.62 -17.09 -39.51
C VAL A 72 -34.31 -16.30 -39.37
N LEU A 73 -34.10 -15.26 -40.19
CA LEU A 73 -32.91 -14.41 -40.08
C LEU A 73 -32.87 -13.58 -38.78
N LYS A 74 -34.01 -13.04 -38.33
CA LYS A 74 -34.12 -12.34 -37.04
C LYS A 74 -33.80 -13.27 -35.87
N ARG A 75 -34.40 -14.47 -35.85
CA ARG A 75 -34.12 -15.51 -34.85
C ARG A 75 -32.64 -15.90 -34.82
N ALA A 76 -32.02 -16.11 -35.99
CA ALA A 76 -30.61 -16.49 -36.07
C ALA A 76 -29.66 -15.38 -35.56
N LYS A 77 -29.99 -14.10 -35.81
CA LYS A 77 -29.25 -12.95 -35.24
C LYS A 77 -29.41 -12.90 -33.72
N LEU A 78 -30.64 -12.92 -33.23
CA LEU A 78 -30.93 -12.80 -31.80
C LEU A 78 -30.39 -14.00 -30.99
N ALA A 79 -30.38 -15.21 -31.55
CA ALA A 79 -29.73 -16.37 -30.95
C ALA A 79 -28.19 -16.21 -30.83
N ARG A 80 -27.55 -15.56 -31.82
CA ARG A 80 -26.13 -15.23 -31.76
C ARG A 80 -25.83 -14.12 -30.74
N GLU A 81 -26.70 -13.12 -30.66
CA GLU A 81 -26.59 -12.03 -29.68
C GLU A 81 -26.80 -12.55 -28.25
N LEU A 82 -27.76 -13.45 -28.03
CA LEU A 82 -27.97 -14.16 -26.77
C LEU A 82 -26.73 -14.95 -26.34
N GLU A 83 -26.09 -15.69 -27.26
CA GLU A 83 -24.86 -16.41 -26.94
C GLU A 83 -23.74 -15.44 -26.53
N ILE A 84 -23.59 -14.31 -27.23
CA ILE A 84 -22.65 -13.25 -26.84
C ILE A 84 -22.99 -12.70 -25.45
N ALA A 85 -24.27 -12.45 -25.15
CA ALA A 85 -24.71 -11.97 -23.83
C ALA A 85 -24.45 -12.99 -22.71
N ARG A 86 -24.64 -14.29 -22.96
CA ARG A 86 -24.27 -15.37 -22.03
C ARG A 86 -22.76 -15.41 -21.76
N GLN A 87 -21.93 -15.19 -22.79
CA GLN A 87 -20.48 -15.04 -22.59
C GLN A 87 -20.12 -13.76 -21.81
N LYS A 88 -20.88 -12.66 -21.95
CA LYS A 88 -20.73 -11.47 -21.08
C LYS A 88 -21.03 -11.79 -19.61
N VAL A 89 -22.12 -12.52 -19.31
CA VAL A 89 -22.44 -12.97 -17.95
C VAL A 89 -21.29 -13.78 -17.38
N ARG A 90 -20.82 -14.81 -18.10
CA ARG A 90 -19.69 -15.64 -17.66
C ARG A 90 -18.41 -14.84 -17.43
N LYS A 91 -18.14 -13.82 -18.25
CA LYS A 91 -17.02 -12.88 -18.04
C LYS A 91 -17.20 -12.06 -16.76
N ALA A 92 -18.41 -11.57 -16.48
CA ALA A 92 -18.72 -10.81 -15.28
C ALA A 92 -18.63 -11.67 -14.01
N GLU A 93 -19.06 -12.94 -14.06
CA GLU A 93 -18.91 -13.90 -12.96
C GLU A 93 -17.43 -14.14 -12.62
N LEU A 94 -16.60 -14.39 -13.64
CA LEU A 94 -15.14 -14.54 -13.46
C LEU A 94 -14.48 -13.25 -12.95
N ALA A 95 -14.91 -12.08 -13.43
CA ALA A 95 -14.42 -10.80 -12.93
C ALA A 95 -14.77 -10.59 -11.45
N LEU A 96 -16.01 -10.91 -11.03
CA LEU A 96 -16.44 -10.86 -9.64
C LEU A 96 -15.69 -11.87 -8.76
N GLN A 97 -15.40 -13.07 -9.27
CA GLN A 97 -14.61 -14.09 -8.56
C GLN A 97 -13.17 -13.61 -8.35
N ASN A 98 -12.51 -13.09 -9.39
CA ASN A 98 -11.15 -12.56 -9.29
C ASN A 98 -11.11 -11.36 -8.34
N GLN A 99 -12.06 -10.43 -8.45
CA GLN A 99 -12.16 -9.26 -7.57
C GLN A 99 -12.22 -9.67 -6.09
N ARG A 100 -13.02 -10.68 -5.75
CA ARG A 100 -13.09 -11.24 -4.38
C ARG A 100 -11.75 -11.79 -3.90
N ALA A 101 -11.00 -12.48 -4.76
CA ALA A 101 -9.70 -13.03 -4.40
C ALA A 101 -8.66 -11.93 -4.17
N ASP A 102 -8.61 -10.93 -5.07
CA ASP A 102 -7.68 -9.80 -5.00
C ASP A 102 -7.95 -8.93 -3.77
N ASP A 103 -9.22 -8.64 -3.49
CA ASP A 103 -9.63 -7.85 -2.33
C ASP A 103 -9.39 -8.60 -1.01
N GLN A 104 -9.64 -9.91 -0.96
CA GLN A 104 -9.32 -10.73 0.21
C GLN A 104 -7.81 -10.73 0.47
N ALA A 105 -6.97 -10.90 -0.56
CA ALA A 105 -5.52 -10.82 -0.44
C ALA A 105 -5.05 -9.43 0.04
N ALA A 106 -5.68 -8.34 -0.42
CA ALA A 106 -5.39 -6.99 0.05
C ALA A 106 -5.74 -6.78 1.54
N ILE A 107 -6.90 -7.27 1.98
CA ILE A 107 -7.33 -7.24 3.39
C ILE A 107 -6.39 -8.10 4.26
N ASP A 108 -6.04 -9.30 3.82
CA ASP A 108 -5.14 -10.21 4.55
C ASP A 108 -3.74 -9.60 4.71
N LYS A 109 -3.20 -9.00 3.64
CA LYS A 109 -1.93 -8.25 3.69
C LYS A 109 -2.01 -7.09 4.70
N ALA A 110 -3.05 -6.26 4.64
CA ALA A 110 -3.20 -5.13 5.55
C ALA A 110 -3.34 -5.59 7.02
N ARG A 111 -4.04 -6.71 7.26
CA ARG A 111 -4.16 -7.33 8.59
C ARG A 111 -2.80 -7.78 9.13
N VAL A 112 -2.01 -8.50 8.32
CA VAL A 112 -0.67 -8.97 8.74
C VAL A 112 0.28 -7.80 9.01
N GLU A 113 0.25 -6.74 8.19
CA GLU A 113 1.05 -5.53 8.43
C GLU A 113 0.67 -4.83 9.74
N ARG A 114 -0.63 -4.83 10.07
CA ARG A 114 -1.18 -4.27 11.32
C ARG A 114 -0.81 -5.11 12.55
N GLU A 115 -0.96 -6.43 12.48
CA GLU A 115 -0.52 -7.37 13.53
C GLU A 115 0.99 -7.24 13.80
N LEU A 116 1.81 -7.11 12.74
CA LEU A 116 3.24 -6.91 12.89
C LEU A 116 3.59 -5.57 13.56
N ALA A 117 2.83 -4.50 13.31
CA ALA A 117 2.99 -3.22 14.00
C ALA A 117 2.65 -3.32 15.50
N GLU A 118 1.58 -4.03 15.86
CA GLU A 118 1.26 -4.30 17.27
C GLU A 118 2.32 -5.15 17.98
N ILE A 119 2.83 -6.20 17.33
CA ILE A 119 3.89 -7.04 17.90
C ILE A 119 5.14 -6.21 18.19
N LYS A 120 5.50 -5.26 17.30
CA LYS A 120 6.60 -4.31 17.54
C LYS A 120 6.32 -3.39 18.73
N LEU A 121 5.14 -2.77 18.79
CA LEU A 121 4.75 -1.91 19.92
C LEU A 121 4.79 -2.67 21.25
N LYS A 122 4.19 -3.88 21.29
CA LYS A 122 4.18 -4.73 22.48
C LYS A 122 5.58 -5.18 22.89
N LYS A 123 6.44 -5.55 21.94
CA LYS A 123 7.84 -5.89 22.22
C LYS A 123 8.58 -4.69 22.81
N PHE A 124 8.36 -3.51 22.25
CA PHE A 124 8.97 -2.28 22.76
C PHE A 124 8.55 -2.00 24.20
N GLU A 125 7.24 -1.94 24.47
CA GLU A 125 6.69 -1.65 25.80
C GLU A 125 7.08 -2.69 26.87
N SER A 126 7.16 -3.98 26.51
CA SER A 126 7.40 -5.06 27.47
C SER A 126 8.87 -5.52 27.61
N GLN A 127 9.73 -5.22 26.63
CA GLN A 127 11.12 -5.70 26.60
C GLN A 127 12.12 -4.56 26.35
N ASP A 128 12.05 -3.92 25.18
CA ASP A 128 13.13 -3.04 24.73
C ASP A 128 13.21 -1.75 25.56
N ALA A 129 12.06 -1.13 25.88
CA ALA A 129 11.99 0.08 26.70
C ALA A 129 12.44 -0.15 28.16
N PRO A 130 11.94 -1.18 28.89
CA PRO A 130 12.47 -1.56 30.20
C PRO A 130 13.96 -1.91 30.19
N HIS A 131 14.46 -2.61 29.16
CA HIS A 131 15.88 -2.98 29.06
C HIS A 131 16.77 -1.74 28.92
N LYS A 132 16.50 -0.87 27.93
CA LYS A 132 17.24 0.40 27.73
C LYS A 132 17.30 1.22 29.03
N LEU A 133 16.18 1.29 29.74
CA LEU A 133 16.06 2.02 30.99
C LEU A 133 16.89 1.40 32.13
N ALA A 134 16.86 0.07 32.28
CA ALA A 134 17.64 -0.65 33.27
C ALA A 134 19.16 -0.52 33.01
N GLU A 135 19.58 -0.64 31.76
CA GLU A 135 20.98 -0.50 31.32
C GLU A 135 21.52 0.93 31.56
N THR A 136 20.71 1.95 31.28
CA THR A 136 21.06 3.35 31.54
C THR A 136 21.13 3.65 33.04
N ARG A 137 20.22 3.09 33.85
CA ARG A 137 20.24 3.22 35.31
C ARG A 137 21.42 2.48 35.95
N LEU A 138 21.82 1.33 35.42
CA LEU A 138 23.04 0.62 35.83
C LEU A 138 24.29 1.47 35.50
N SER A 139 24.34 2.08 34.33
CA SER A 139 25.44 2.96 33.91
C SER A 139 25.55 4.19 34.82
N LEU A 140 24.42 4.80 35.17
CA LEU A 140 24.36 5.88 36.17
C LEU A 140 24.87 5.42 37.54
N LYS A 141 24.41 4.27 38.04
CA LYS A 141 24.86 3.74 39.32
C LYS A 141 26.37 3.49 39.34
N ASN A 142 26.91 2.84 38.31
CA ASN A 142 28.35 2.59 38.20
C ASN A 142 29.17 3.89 38.20
N ALA A 143 28.64 4.98 37.62
CA ALA A 143 29.29 6.30 37.66
C ALA A 143 29.19 6.97 39.05
N GLN A 144 28.10 6.74 39.81
CA GLN A 144 27.97 7.17 41.20
C GLN A 144 28.95 6.43 42.13
N ASP A 145 29.01 5.10 42.00
CA ASP A 145 29.90 4.24 42.78
C ASP A 145 31.38 4.61 42.50
N ASN A 146 31.77 4.74 41.22
CA ASN A 146 33.11 5.20 40.84
C ASN A 146 33.42 6.65 41.30
N LEU A 147 32.44 7.57 41.32
CA LEU A 147 32.66 8.91 41.88
C LEU A 147 33.02 8.80 43.37
N LYS A 148 32.23 8.04 44.13
CA LYS A 148 32.45 7.84 45.55
C LYS A 148 33.81 7.21 45.84
N GLU A 149 34.19 6.17 45.10
CA GLU A 149 35.51 5.53 45.22
C GLU A 149 36.67 6.52 44.99
N GLN A 150 36.52 7.45 44.03
CA GLN A 150 37.54 8.46 43.74
C GLN A 150 37.56 9.64 44.73
N GLU A 151 36.46 9.89 45.45
CA GLU A 151 36.43 10.81 46.59
C GLU A 151 37.12 10.19 47.81
N GLU A 152 36.81 8.92 48.13
CA GLU A 152 37.45 8.15 49.21
C GLU A 152 38.96 7.93 48.96
N GLU A 153 39.38 7.59 47.73
CA GLU A 153 40.80 7.46 47.38
C GLU A 153 41.56 8.78 47.56
N LEU A 154 40.97 9.91 47.15
CA LEU A 154 41.60 11.23 47.30
C LEU A 154 41.70 11.65 48.77
N GLU A 155 40.67 11.42 49.57
CA GLU A 155 40.70 11.71 51.01
C GLU A 155 41.79 10.90 51.73
N GLN A 156 41.93 9.61 51.41
CA GLN A 156 43.00 8.76 51.94
C GLN A 156 44.40 9.26 51.57
N LEU A 157 44.61 9.64 50.31
CA LEU A 157 45.87 10.25 49.87
C LEU A 157 46.15 11.58 50.59
N GLU A 158 45.14 12.44 50.77
CA GLU A 158 45.28 13.70 51.48
C GLU A 158 45.49 13.54 52.99
N MET A 159 45.07 12.43 53.61
CA MET A 159 45.44 12.09 54.99
C MET A 159 46.89 11.62 55.08
N MET A 160 47.28 10.60 54.31
CA MET A 160 48.63 10.02 54.31
C MET A 160 49.72 11.09 54.11
N TYR A 161 49.52 11.99 53.14
CA TYR A 161 50.49 13.03 52.82
C TYR A 161 50.53 14.23 53.78
N LYS A 162 49.61 14.33 54.75
CA LYS A 162 49.69 15.32 55.85
C LYS A 162 50.61 14.86 56.97
N GLU A 163 50.78 13.55 57.14
CA GLU A 163 51.57 12.95 58.22
C GLU A 163 53.02 12.65 57.81
N GLU A 164 53.28 12.47 56.51
CA GLU A 164 54.62 12.16 55.98
C GLU A 164 55.42 13.38 55.52
N ASP A 165 56.66 13.49 56.01
CA ASP A 165 57.67 14.51 55.64
C ASP A 165 58.36 14.18 54.29
N LEU A 166 57.53 13.94 53.26
CA LEU A 166 57.96 13.68 51.89
C LEU A 166 58.25 14.96 51.12
N ALA A 167 59.18 14.87 50.16
CA ALA A 167 59.56 15.99 49.30
C ALA A 167 58.34 16.56 48.54
N ASP A 168 58.08 17.86 48.76
CA ASP A 168 56.82 18.54 48.40
C ASP A 168 56.35 18.32 46.95
N LYS A 169 57.28 18.29 46.00
CA LYS A 169 56.98 18.12 44.57
C LYS A 169 56.35 16.76 44.25
N THR A 170 56.77 15.70 44.94
CA THR A 170 56.19 14.36 44.72
C THR A 170 54.79 14.28 45.32
N ARG A 171 54.58 14.88 46.51
CA ARG A 171 53.28 15.02 47.16
C ARG A 171 52.28 15.72 46.23
N GLU A 172 52.66 16.87 45.67
CA GLU A 172 51.84 17.67 44.78
C GLU A 172 51.38 16.89 43.53
N ILE A 173 52.31 16.21 42.83
CA ILE A 173 52.01 15.44 41.61
C ILE A 173 50.98 14.32 41.86
N VAL A 174 51.06 13.64 43.01
CA VAL A 174 50.13 12.54 43.35
C VAL A 174 48.75 13.08 43.69
N LEU A 175 48.66 14.14 44.51
CA LEU A 175 47.38 14.77 44.85
C LEU A 175 46.69 15.40 43.62
N GLU A 176 47.46 16.05 42.74
CA GLU A 176 46.95 16.60 41.47
C GLU A 176 46.46 15.49 40.52
N ARG A 177 47.11 14.32 40.51
CA ARG A 177 46.62 13.15 39.77
C ARG A 177 45.29 12.64 40.34
N GLY A 178 45.16 12.54 41.66
CA GLY A 178 43.90 12.17 42.33
C GLY A 178 42.76 13.13 41.99
N ARG A 179 42.98 14.45 42.15
CA ARG A 179 42.01 15.50 41.81
C ARG A 179 41.53 15.42 40.35
N ARG A 180 42.43 15.17 39.39
CA ARG A 180 42.05 14.96 37.97
C ARG A 180 41.27 13.67 37.72
N ARG A 181 41.46 12.61 38.52
CA ARG A 181 40.60 11.41 38.41
C ARG A 181 39.20 11.70 38.94
N LEU A 182 39.11 12.35 40.11
CA LEU A 182 37.86 12.80 40.70
C LEU A 182 37.07 13.72 39.76
N GLU A 183 37.73 14.70 39.14
CA GLU A 183 37.11 15.58 38.13
C GLU A 183 36.49 14.78 36.97
N ARG A 184 37.23 13.82 36.41
CA ARG A 184 36.70 12.94 35.35
C ARG A 184 35.54 12.07 35.85
N ALA A 185 35.57 11.61 37.09
CA ALA A 185 34.46 10.86 37.68
C ALA A 185 33.19 11.72 37.81
N ARG A 186 33.32 12.98 38.23
CA ARG A 186 32.22 13.96 38.29
C ARG A 186 31.64 14.25 36.89
N MET A 187 32.49 14.45 35.89
CA MET A 187 32.05 14.60 34.49
C MET A 187 31.33 13.35 33.97
N SER A 188 31.84 12.15 34.29
CA SER A 188 31.20 10.89 33.94
C SER A 188 29.80 10.77 34.55
N LEU A 189 29.66 11.07 35.85
CA LEU A 189 28.36 11.09 36.52
C LEU A 189 27.38 12.06 35.86
N ALA A 190 27.79 13.31 35.62
CA ALA A 190 26.95 14.31 34.96
C ALA A 190 26.48 13.85 33.57
N ASN A 191 27.36 13.19 32.80
CA ASN A 191 27.01 12.62 31.50
C ASN A 191 25.97 11.49 31.63
N GLN A 192 26.09 10.59 32.62
CA GLN A 192 25.11 9.51 32.83
C GLN A 192 23.75 10.05 33.35
N GLN A 193 23.77 11.09 34.18
CA GLN A 193 22.55 11.78 34.62
C GLN A 193 21.81 12.40 33.44
N ASN A 194 22.53 13.13 32.57
CA ASN A 194 21.98 13.70 31.35
C ASN A 194 21.45 12.61 30.38
N ALA A 195 22.17 11.50 30.23
CA ALA A 195 21.75 10.38 29.38
C ALA A 195 20.44 9.75 29.87
N LEU A 196 20.30 9.50 31.18
CA LEU A 196 19.05 9.00 31.77
C LEU A 196 17.91 10.00 31.58
N GLN A 197 18.16 11.29 31.82
CA GLN A 197 17.15 12.34 31.64
C GLN A 197 16.65 12.40 30.19
N ILE A 198 17.56 12.39 29.20
CA ILE A 198 17.21 12.41 27.78
C ILE A 198 16.40 11.17 27.39
N LEU A 199 16.78 9.99 27.90
CA LEU A 199 16.07 8.74 27.65
C LEU A 199 14.62 8.79 28.19
N GLU A 200 14.45 9.18 29.45
CA GLU A 200 13.15 9.22 30.12
C GLU A 200 12.24 10.35 29.61
N GLN A 201 12.78 11.55 29.32
CA GLN A 201 11.99 12.73 28.96
C GLN A 201 11.74 12.88 27.45
N HIS A 202 12.60 12.31 26.59
CA HIS A 202 12.54 12.55 25.15
C HIS A 202 12.57 11.26 24.33
N THR A 203 13.62 10.44 24.43
CA THR A 203 13.84 9.31 23.51
C THR A 203 12.74 8.25 23.64
N GLN A 204 12.50 7.74 24.85
CA GLN A 204 11.51 6.68 25.05
C GLN A 204 10.06 7.14 24.79
N PRO A 205 9.61 8.33 25.23
CA PRO A 205 8.29 8.85 24.85
C PRO A 205 8.11 9.05 23.34
N PHE A 206 9.15 9.50 22.63
CA PHE A 206 9.10 9.68 21.18
C PHE A 206 9.02 8.35 20.43
N GLU A 207 9.90 7.38 20.75
CA GLU A 207 9.87 6.02 20.17
C GLU A 207 8.50 5.36 20.41
N LEU A 208 7.92 5.53 21.59
CA LEU A 208 6.58 5.02 21.92
C LEU A 208 5.47 5.68 21.08
N ALA A 209 5.50 7.01 20.95
CA ALA A 209 4.53 7.75 20.16
C ALA A 209 4.61 7.39 18.67
N GLU A 210 5.82 7.20 18.14
CA GLU A 210 6.05 6.76 16.77
C GLU A 210 5.44 5.37 16.53
N LEU A 211 5.72 4.38 17.37
CA LEU A 211 5.17 3.03 17.24
C LEU A 211 3.64 3.00 17.35
N ARG A 212 3.05 3.81 18.23
CA ARG A 212 1.58 3.97 18.32
C ARG A 212 0.98 4.65 17.09
N SER A 213 1.68 5.61 16.49
CA SER A 213 1.30 6.21 15.21
C SER A 213 1.35 5.19 14.08
N GLN A 214 2.39 4.34 14.03
CA GLN A 214 2.50 3.25 13.05
C GLN A 214 1.33 2.25 13.15
N VAL A 215 0.94 1.84 14.37
CA VAL A 215 -0.25 0.98 14.57
C VAL A 215 -1.51 1.67 14.04
N THR A 216 -1.77 2.92 14.46
CA THR A 216 -2.93 3.71 14.00
C THR A 216 -3.00 3.84 12.47
N GLN A 217 -1.86 4.06 11.80
CA GLN A 217 -1.78 4.13 10.34
C GLN A 217 -2.11 2.78 9.67
N LYS A 218 -1.70 1.66 10.28
CA LYS A 218 -2.00 0.31 9.76
C LYS A 218 -3.45 -0.11 10.02
N ASP A 219 -4.05 0.31 11.14
CA ASP A 219 -5.49 0.18 11.38
C ASP A 219 -6.29 0.92 10.30
N GLN A 220 -5.96 2.19 10.05
CA GLN A 220 -6.59 3.00 8.99
C GLN A 220 -6.40 2.39 7.59
N ALA A 221 -5.25 1.80 7.30
CA ALA A 221 -4.99 1.11 6.04
C ALA A 221 -5.83 -0.16 5.88
N LEU A 222 -6.03 -0.95 6.96
CA LEU A 222 -6.90 -2.12 6.96
C LEU A 222 -8.38 -1.74 6.74
N ASP A 223 -8.87 -0.69 7.40
CA ASP A 223 -10.23 -0.19 7.20
C ASP A 223 -10.42 0.52 5.85
N GLY A 224 -9.35 1.09 5.29
CA GLY A 224 -9.31 1.54 3.90
C GLY A 224 -9.43 0.37 2.90
N ALA A 225 -8.68 -0.70 3.10
CA ALA A 225 -8.73 -1.91 2.27
C ALA A 225 -10.12 -2.56 2.29
N ARG A 226 -10.72 -2.70 3.48
CA ARG A 226 -12.10 -3.23 3.64
C ARG A 226 -13.14 -2.42 2.88
N ARG A 227 -13.15 -1.09 3.04
CA ARG A 227 -14.10 -0.21 2.33
C ARG A 227 -13.87 -0.19 0.83
N SER A 228 -12.62 -0.26 0.38
CA SER A 228 -12.29 -0.36 -1.04
C SER A 228 -12.75 -1.67 -1.65
N ALA A 229 -12.60 -2.78 -0.93
CA ALA A 229 -13.09 -4.10 -1.33
C ALA A 229 -14.62 -4.14 -1.47
N GLU A 230 -15.34 -3.61 -0.48
CA GLU A 230 -16.81 -3.53 -0.49
C GLU A 230 -17.31 -2.74 -1.71
N ALA A 231 -16.72 -1.56 -1.98
CA ALA A 231 -17.09 -0.73 -3.13
C ALA A 231 -16.86 -1.43 -4.48
N LYS A 232 -15.71 -2.06 -4.69
CA LYS A 232 -15.40 -2.80 -5.94
C LYS A 232 -16.28 -4.04 -6.10
N LEU A 233 -16.57 -4.74 -5.02
CA LEU A 233 -17.43 -5.92 -5.04
C LEU A 233 -18.87 -5.55 -5.44
N LEU A 234 -19.40 -4.43 -4.93
CA LEU A 234 -20.68 -3.88 -5.35
C LEU A 234 -20.68 -3.48 -6.84
N GLU A 235 -19.62 -2.81 -7.31
CA GLU A 235 -19.46 -2.47 -8.74
C GLU A 235 -19.53 -3.72 -9.64
N LYS A 236 -18.78 -4.78 -9.29
CA LYS A 236 -18.77 -6.03 -10.07
C LYS A 236 -20.08 -6.83 -9.94
N GLN A 237 -20.84 -6.66 -8.86
CA GLN A 237 -22.20 -7.21 -8.74
C GLN A 237 -23.18 -6.48 -9.67
N ILE A 238 -23.09 -5.14 -9.76
CA ILE A 238 -23.90 -4.34 -10.70
C ILE A 238 -23.59 -4.73 -12.15
N ASP A 239 -22.31 -4.90 -12.51
CA ASP A 239 -21.89 -5.39 -13.83
C ASP A 239 -22.53 -6.75 -14.16
N LEU A 240 -22.51 -7.68 -13.20
CA LEU A 240 -23.09 -9.02 -13.35
C LEU A 240 -24.61 -8.97 -13.51
N TRP A 241 -25.33 -8.21 -12.66
CA TRP A 241 -26.78 -8.05 -12.76
C TRP A 241 -27.20 -7.40 -14.07
N SER A 242 -26.45 -6.42 -14.56
CA SER A 242 -26.69 -5.78 -15.86
C SER A 242 -26.54 -6.77 -17.02
N ALA A 243 -25.49 -7.61 -17.00
CA ALA A 243 -25.31 -8.66 -17.99
C ALA A 243 -26.40 -9.75 -17.93
N GLN A 244 -26.85 -10.12 -16.72
CA GLN A 244 -27.93 -11.08 -16.54
C GLN A 244 -29.27 -10.54 -17.06
N ALA A 245 -29.58 -9.26 -16.80
CA ALA A 245 -30.77 -8.60 -17.35
C ALA A 245 -30.73 -8.51 -18.89
N GLU A 246 -29.56 -8.29 -19.50
CA GLU A 246 -29.39 -8.34 -20.96
C GLU A 246 -29.73 -9.73 -21.53
N VAL A 247 -29.27 -10.80 -20.88
CA VAL A 247 -29.60 -12.19 -21.24
C VAL A 247 -31.11 -12.45 -21.10
N THR A 248 -31.71 -12.11 -19.95
CA THR A 248 -33.15 -12.35 -19.71
C THR A 248 -34.01 -11.65 -20.77
N ARG A 249 -33.73 -10.39 -21.11
CA ARG A 249 -34.44 -9.66 -22.16
C ARG A 249 -34.33 -10.36 -23.53
N MET A 250 -33.14 -10.84 -23.90
CA MET A 250 -32.94 -11.55 -25.17
C MET A 250 -33.63 -12.92 -25.21
N GLU A 251 -33.75 -13.61 -24.05
CA GLU A 251 -34.49 -14.87 -23.93
C GLU A 251 -36.00 -14.64 -24.02
N GLU A 252 -36.52 -13.55 -23.44
CA GLU A 252 -37.92 -13.12 -23.59
C GLU A 252 -38.24 -12.77 -25.05
N GLU A 253 -37.41 -11.94 -25.71
CA GLU A 253 -37.58 -11.58 -27.13
C GLU A 253 -37.55 -12.80 -28.07
N LEU A 254 -36.68 -13.79 -27.81
CA LEU A 254 -36.70 -15.07 -28.54
C LEU A 254 -37.97 -15.88 -28.28
N ALA A 255 -38.44 -15.92 -27.03
CA ALA A 255 -39.64 -16.65 -26.66
C ALA A 255 -40.92 -16.01 -27.19
N GLU A 256 -40.94 -14.70 -27.48
CA GLU A 256 -42.03 -14.02 -28.19
C GLU A 256 -42.03 -14.34 -29.69
N LEU A 257 -40.87 -14.30 -30.35
CA LEU A 257 -40.73 -14.71 -31.76
C LEU A 257 -41.16 -16.17 -32.00
N ASP A 258 -40.96 -17.05 -31.02
CA ASP A 258 -41.41 -18.45 -31.08
C ASP A 258 -42.91 -18.66 -30.81
N LYS A 259 -43.60 -17.65 -30.25
CA LYS A 259 -45.06 -17.69 -29.98
C LYS A 259 -45.91 -17.10 -31.09
N GLU A 260 -45.35 -16.31 -32.00
CA GLU A 260 -46.11 -15.73 -33.13
C GLU A 260 -46.68 -16.83 -34.05
N PRO A 261 -48.01 -17.03 -34.11
CA PRO A 261 -48.58 -18.06 -34.97
C PRO A 261 -48.43 -17.68 -36.45
N LYS A 262 -48.20 -18.69 -37.30
CA LYS A 262 -48.32 -18.52 -38.76
C LYS A 262 -49.75 -18.09 -39.09
N LYS A 263 -49.91 -16.90 -39.68
CA LYS A 263 -51.17 -16.42 -40.26
C LYS A 263 -51.32 -16.92 -41.70
#